data_AF-A0A2V2RRG3-F1
#
_entry.id   AF-A0A2V2RRG3-F1
#
_cell.length_a   1.000
_cell.length_b   1.000
_cell.length_c   1.000
_cell.angle_alpha   90.00
_cell.angle_beta   90.00
_cell.angle_gamma   90.00
#
_symmetry.space_group_name_H-M   'P 1'
#
loop_
_entity.id
_entity.type
_entity.pdbx_description
1 polymer ?
#
loop_
_entity_poly.entity_id
_entity_poly.type
_entity_poly.pdbx_seq_one_letter_code
_entity_poly.pdbx_strand_id
1 'polypeptide(L)'
;QREIECADTGEEGQADDEEDWDDNLVPQAINVLRASKRASTSMLQRRLRIGYNRAARIMEILEAEGIVGPENGQNPREILKDLDLV
;
A
#
# COMPACT_ATOMS: atom_id res chain seq x y z
N GLN A 1 -22.97 4.02 -12.23
CA GLN A 1 -21.93 4.77 -11.52
C GLN A 1 -21.35 3.88 -10.43
N ARG A 2 -20.21 3.25 -10.72
CA ARG A 2 -19.13 2.93 -9.79
C ARG A 2 -18.06 2.29 -10.67
N GLU A 3 -17.29 3.18 -11.29
CA GLU A 3 -16.04 2.85 -11.95
C GLU A 3 -15.16 2.07 -10.96
N ILE A 4 -14.90 0.81 -11.29
CA ILE A 4 -13.68 0.15 -10.84
C ILE A 4 -12.86 -0.01 -12.11
N GLU A 5 -12.40 1.11 -12.64
CA GLU A 5 -11.24 1.11 -13.52
C GLU A 5 -10.01 0.96 -12.65
N CYS A 6 -9.35 -0.19 -12.77
CA CYS A 6 -7.95 -0.30 -12.41
C CYS A 6 -7.24 -1.28 -13.33
N ALA A 7 -7.24 -0.94 -14.61
CA ALA A 7 -6.12 -1.25 -15.47
C ALA A 7 -4.82 -0.79 -14.77
N ASP A 8 -3.84 -1.67 -14.71
CA ASP A 8 -2.42 -1.31 -14.86
C ASP A 8 -1.64 -2.62 -14.99
N THR A 9 -1.31 -2.90 -16.24
CA THR A 9 -0.26 -3.81 -16.68
C THR A 9 1.07 -3.18 -16.25
N GLY A 10 1.87 -3.88 -15.46
CA GLY A 10 3.17 -3.41 -15.03
C GLY A 10 4.09 -4.59 -14.76
N GLU A 11 4.65 -5.12 -15.85
CA GLU A 11 5.87 -5.92 -15.80
C GLU A 11 7.05 -5.06 -15.33
N GLU A 12 8.07 -5.75 -14.82
CA GLU A 12 9.47 -5.31 -14.64
C GLU A 12 9.78 -4.52 -13.36
N GLY A 13 10.40 -5.21 -12.39
CA GLY A 13 10.83 -4.63 -11.12
C GLY A 13 11.96 -5.43 -10.47
N GLN A 14 13.14 -5.30 -11.07
CA GLN A 14 14.50 -5.46 -10.55
C GLN A 14 14.64 -5.98 -9.11
N ALA A 15 15.28 -7.15 -8.98
CA ALA A 15 15.76 -7.71 -7.73
C ALA A 15 17.09 -7.06 -7.36
N ASP A 16 17.09 -6.03 -6.52
CA ASP A 16 18.30 -5.52 -5.87
C ASP A 16 17.91 -4.93 -4.49
N ASP A 17 18.57 -5.42 -3.44
CA ASP A 17 18.65 -4.95 -2.04
C ASP A 17 17.37 -4.97 -1.16
N GLU A 18 17.21 -6.04 -0.35
CA GLU A 18 15.96 -6.44 0.32
C GLU A 18 15.76 -6.00 1.79
N GLU A 19 16.75 -5.42 2.49
CA GLU A 19 16.62 -5.16 3.95
C GLU A 19 16.59 -3.67 4.36
N ASP A 20 17.40 -2.78 3.77
CA ASP A 20 17.40 -1.34 4.13
C ASP A 20 16.31 -0.50 3.45
N TRP A 21 15.59 -1.08 2.49
CA TRP A 21 14.60 -0.37 1.67
C TRP A 21 13.22 -0.27 2.35
N ASP A 22 12.84 -1.25 3.17
CA ASP A 22 11.50 -1.32 3.75
C ASP A 22 11.21 -0.14 4.69
N ASP A 23 12.19 0.28 5.49
CA ASP A 23 12.07 1.42 6.42
C ASP A 23 11.81 2.75 5.70
N ASN A 24 12.33 2.92 4.48
CA ASN A 24 12.10 4.12 3.67
C ASN A 24 10.78 4.06 2.88
N LEU A 25 10.23 2.86 2.66
CA LEU A 25 9.01 2.66 1.89
C LEU A 25 7.73 2.81 2.70
N VAL A 26 7.73 2.42 3.97
CA VAL A 26 6.57 2.58 4.88
C VAL A 26 6.07 4.04 4.93
N PRO A 27 6.92 5.06 5.21
CA PRO A 27 6.46 6.45 5.23
C PRO A 27 5.97 6.93 3.85
N GLN A 28 6.54 6.42 2.75
CA GLN A 28 6.05 6.72 1.40
C GLN A 28 4.67 6.09 1.16
N ALA A 29 4.44 4.86 1.62
CA ALA A 29 3.15 4.19 1.56
C ALA A 29 2.09 4.99 2.31
N ILE A 30 2.39 5.50 3.51
CA ILE A 30 1.49 6.36 4.28
C ILE A 30 1.07 7.59 3.46
N ASN A 31 2.01 8.26 2.79
CA ASN A 31 1.71 9.40 1.93
C ASN A 31 0.80 9.02 0.76
N VAL A 32 1.03 7.85 0.14
CA VAL A 32 0.18 7.33 -0.93
C VAL A 32 -1.24 7.04 -0.43
N LEU A 33 -1.37 6.46 0.77
CA LEU A 33 -2.65 6.16 1.40
C LEU A 33 -3.41 7.42 1.76
N ARG A 34 -2.71 8.45 2.28
CA ARG A 34 -3.28 9.78 2.54
C ARG A 34 -3.84 10.40 1.26
N ALA A 35 -3.06 10.38 0.17
CA ALA A 35 -3.48 10.96 -1.10
C ALA A 35 -4.62 10.17 -1.78
N SER A 36 -4.64 8.85 -1.65
CA SER A 36 -5.57 7.98 -2.39
C SER A 36 -6.81 7.59 -1.59
N LYS A 37 -6.80 7.79 -0.25
CA LYS A 37 -7.87 7.42 0.70
C LYS A 37 -8.32 5.96 0.60
N ARG A 38 -7.45 5.08 0.13
CA ARG A 38 -7.73 3.65 -0.07
C ARG A 38 -6.46 2.87 0.25
N ALA A 39 -6.59 1.77 1.00
CA ALA A 39 -5.48 0.89 1.31
C ALA A 39 -5.60 -0.43 0.58
N SER A 40 -4.70 -0.66 -0.39
CA SER A 40 -4.57 -1.95 -1.07
C SER A 40 -3.13 -2.23 -1.48
N THR A 41 -2.74 -3.51 -1.44
CA THR A 41 -1.42 -3.98 -1.86
C THR A 41 -1.13 -3.58 -3.31
N SER A 42 -2.08 -3.81 -4.22
CA SER A 42 -1.95 -3.45 -5.65
C SER A 42 -1.74 -1.95 -5.89
N MET A 43 -2.28 -1.08 -5.03
CA MET A 43 -2.02 0.36 -5.13
C MET A 43 -0.58 0.68 -4.76
N LEU A 44 -0.08 0.12 -3.67
CA LEU A 44 1.31 0.32 -3.23
C LEU A 44 2.30 -0.21 -4.27
N GLN A 45 2.02 -1.38 -4.87
CA GLN A 45 2.83 -1.95 -5.94
C GLN A 45 3.04 -0.95 -7.09
N ARG A 46 1.95 -0.32 -7.57
CA ARG A 46 2.00 0.62 -8.70
C ARG A 46 2.62 1.96 -8.32
N ARG A 47 2.30 2.47 -7.13
CA ARG A 47 2.75 3.80 -6.68
C ARG A 47 4.20 3.83 -6.24
N LEU A 48 4.65 2.77 -5.58
CA LEU A 48 6.02 2.64 -5.07
C LEU A 48 6.92 1.81 -6.00
N ARG A 49 6.35 1.23 -7.07
CA ARG A 49 7.04 0.32 -8.01
C ARG A 49 7.74 -0.84 -7.29
N ILE A 50 7.00 -1.47 -6.37
CA ILE A 50 7.48 -2.57 -5.55
C ILE A 50 6.76 -3.88 -5.88
N GLY A 51 7.43 -5.00 -5.61
CA GLY A 51 6.85 -6.34 -5.73
C GLY A 51 5.75 -6.62 -4.70
N TYR A 52 4.96 -7.66 -4.96
CA TYR A 52 3.82 -8.05 -4.11
C TYR A 52 4.21 -8.30 -2.65
N ASN A 53 5.28 -9.08 -2.41
CA ASN A 53 5.72 -9.44 -1.06
C ASN A 53 6.10 -8.21 -0.22
N ARG A 54 6.73 -7.20 -0.84
CA ARG A 54 7.06 -5.92 -0.17
C ARG A 54 5.79 -5.12 0.15
N ALA A 55 4.88 -5.01 -0.81
CA ALA A 55 3.61 -4.33 -0.58
C ALA A 55 2.79 -5.01 0.54
N ALA A 56 2.80 -6.35 0.61
CA ALA A 56 2.16 -7.11 1.67
C ALA A 56 2.80 -6.82 3.04
N ARG A 57 4.13 -6.88 3.16
CA ARG A 57 4.86 -6.53 4.39
C ARG A 57 4.54 -5.11 4.86
N ILE A 58 4.56 -4.13 3.96
CA ILE A 58 4.21 -2.75 4.31
C ILE A 58 2.77 -2.67 4.82
N MET A 59 1.82 -3.37 4.19
CA MET A 59 0.43 -3.40 4.66
C MET A 59 0.28 -4.04 6.04
N GLU A 60 1.06 -5.07 6.36
CA GLU A 60 1.12 -5.68 7.71
C GLU A 60 1.70 -4.70 8.75
N ILE A 61 2.75 -3.96 8.40
CA ILE A 61 3.33 -2.93 9.28
C ILE A 61 2.29 -1.83 9.56
N LEU A 62 1.62 -1.34 8.52
CA LEU A 62 0.58 -0.31 8.65
C LEU A 62 -0.65 -0.80 9.44
N GLU A 63 -0.95 -2.09 9.38
CA GLU A 63 -1.96 -2.74 10.20
C GLU A 63 -1.51 -2.82 11.66
N ALA A 64 -0.27 -3.20 11.92
CA ALA A 64 0.33 -3.21 13.26
C ALA A 64 0.37 -1.81 13.90
N GLU A 65 0.59 -0.76 13.10
CA GLU A 65 0.52 0.64 13.55
C GLU A 65 -0.93 1.17 13.72
N GLY A 66 -1.92 0.36 13.35
CA GLY A 66 -3.35 0.70 13.39
C GLY A 66 -3.74 1.82 12.42
N ILE A 67 -2.99 1.98 11.32
CA ILE A 67 -3.33 2.92 10.23
C ILE A 67 -4.36 2.28 9.30
N VAL A 68 -4.14 1.01 8.98
CA VAL A 68 -5.00 0.21 8.09
C VAL A 68 -5.68 -0.87 8.91
N GLY A 69 -6.95 -1.13 8.64
CA GLY A 69 -7.74 -2.18 9.26
C GLY A 69 -7.47 -3.57 8.67
N PRO A 70 -8.08 -4.61 9.26
CA PRO A 70 -7.87 -5.99 8.83
C PRO A 70 -8.31 -6.20 7.37
N GLU A 71 -7.74 -7.22 6.75
CA GLU A 71 -8.09 -7.58 5.37
C GLU A 71 -9.52 -8.11 5.28
N ASN A 72 -10.39 -7.38 4.57
CA ASN A 72 -11.78 -7.76 4.32
C ASN A 72 -11.97 -8.39 2.93
N GLY A 73 -11.16 -9.41 2.63
CA GLY A 73 -11.26 -10.20 1.39
C GLY A 73 -11.11 -9.35 0.12
N GLN A 74 -12.14 -9.32 -0.72
CA GLN A 74 -12.10 -8.63 -2.02
C GLN A 74 -12.16 -7.09 -1.92
N ASN A 75 -12.41 -6.54 -0.73
CA ASN A 75 -12.53 -5.10 -0.55
C ASN A 75 -11.19 -4.47 -0.15
N PRO A 76 -10.90 -3.23 -0.60
CA PRO A 76 -9.76 -2.47 -0.08
C PRO A 76 -9.87 -2.36 1.45
N ARG A 77 -8.73 -2.46 2.12
CA ARG A 77 -8.67 -2.36 3.59
C ARG A 77 -9.17 -0.98 4.03
N GLU A 78 -9.90 -0.96 5.14
CA GLU A 78 -10.41 0.29 5.71
C GLU A 78 -9.24 1.07 6.32
N ILE A 79 -9.17 2.38 6.09
CA ILE A 79 -8.18 3.24 6.73
C ILE A 79 -8.80 3.69 8.06
N LEU A 80 -8.22 3.24 9.18
CA LEU A 80 -8.77 3.45 10.52
C LEU A 80 -8.36 4.79 11.13
N LYS A 81 -7.20 5.32 10.72
CA LYS A 81 -6.73 6.64 11.12
C LYS A 81 -7.01 7.65 10.03
N ASP A 82 -7.64 8.76 10.37
CA ASP A 82 -7.61 9.95 9.52
C ASP A 82 -6.15 10.40 9.40
N LEU A 83 -5.51 9.97 8.32
CA LEU A 83 -4.15 10.36 7.97
C LEU A 83 -4.05 11.88 7.80
N ASP A 84 -5.15 12.60 7.63
CA ASP A 84 -5.20 14.07 7.51
C ASP A 84 -5.01 14.80 8.86
N LEU A 85 -5.05 14.11 10.01
CA LEU A 85 -5.00 14.71 11.36
C LEU A 85 -3.62 14.65 12.04
N VAL A 86 -2.59 14.15 11.35
CA VAL A 86 -1.21 13.97 11.86
C VAL A 86 -0.23 14.81 11.06
#